data_AF-A0AAV2CDL6-F1
#
_entry.id   AF-A0AAV2CDL6-F1
#
_cell.length_a   1.000
_cell.length_b   1.000
_cell.length_c   1.000
_cell.angle_alpha   90.00
_cell.angle_beta   90.00
_cell.angle_gamma   90.00
#
_symmetry.space_group_name_H-M   'P 1'
#
loop_
_entity.id
_entity.type
_entity.pdbx_description
1 polymer ?
#
loop_
_entity_poly.entity_id
_entity_poly.type
_entity_poly.pdbx_seq_one_letter_code
_entity_poly.pdbx_strand_id
1 'polypeptide(L)'
;MAATDYEPAKLLLPYLQRADELQKHEPLVAYYCRLYAIERGLRIPQKDRTKTTNALLVSLMNQLEKVKKAVKLGPEDNYFLEGFAQNFFSKADKQDRAGRADLNTAKTFYAASIFSEIIISLGLCKLKS
;
A
#
# COMPACT_ATOMS: atom_id res chain seq x y z
N MET A 1 16.97 29.16 8.46
CA MET A 1 16.86 28.27 7.29
C MET A 1 16.59 26.85 7.79
N ALA A 2 15.33 26.50 8.01
CA ALA A 2 14.94 25.11 8.27
C ALA A 2 14.41 24.57 6.95
N ALA A 3 15.27 23.93 6.17
CA ALA A 3 14.81 23.11 5.06
C ALA A 3 13.95 22.03 5.69
N THR A 4 12.64 22.22 5.64
CA THR A 4 11.66 21.22 6.04
C THR A 4 12.00 19.95 5.30
N ASP A 5 12.25 18.91 6.10
CA ASP A 5 12.65 17.55 5.79
C ASP A 5 11.56 16.80 4.98
N TYR A 6 11.14 17.41 3.86
CA TYR A 6 10.14 16.90 2.93
C TYR A 6 10.83 15.84 2.08
N GLU A 7 11.04 14.69 2.69
CA GLU A 7 11.39 13.48 1.96
C GLU A 7 10.09 12.88 1.41
N PRO A 8 9.82 12.98 0.10
CA PRO A 8 8.63 12.38 -0.50
C PRO A 8 8.52 10.88 -0.24
N ALA A 9 9.65 10.21 0.03
CA ALA A 9 9.72 8.82 0.45
C ALA A 9 8.95 8.54 1.76
N LYS A 10 8.81 9.51 2.68
CA LYS A 10 8.05 9.34 3.94
C LYS A 10 6.58 9.06 3.71
N LEU A 11 6.01 9.59 2.63
CA LEU A 11 4.62 9.32 2.23
C LEU A 11 4.43 7.86 1.78
N LEU A 12 5.52 7.19 1.38
CA LEU A 12 5.50 5.81 0.91
C LEU A 12 5.69 4.80 2.04
N LEU A 13 6.36 5.20 3.12
CA LEU A 13 6.65 4.36 4.29
C LEU A 13 5.44 3.56 4.81
N PRO A 14 4.24 4.15 5.03
CA PRO A 14 3.12 3.37 5.55
C PRO A 14 2.72 2.22 4.60
N TYR A 15 2.85 2.39 3.28
CA TYR A 15 2.54 1.33 2.32
C TYR A 15 3.64 0.26 2.29
N LEU A 16 4.90 0.67 2.38
CA LEU A 16 6.06 -0.23 2.39
C LEU A 16 6.11 -1.09 3.66
N GLN A 17 5.88 -0.48 4.82
CA GLN A 17 5.80 -1.21 6.09
C GLN A 17 4.73 -2.30 6.05
N ARG A 18 3.55 -1.99 5.51
CA ARG A 18 2.49 -2.99 5.33
C ARG A 18 2.87 -4.07 4.33
N ALA A 19 3.56 -3.71 3.26
CA ALA A 19 4.06 -4.71 2.32
C ALA A 19 5.04 -5.69 2.97
N ASP A 20 5.97 -5.21 3.81
CA ASP A 20 6.92 -6.08 4.51
C ASP A 20 6.24 -6.96 5.57
N GLU A 21 5.26 -6.43 6.30
CA GLU A 21 4.42 -7.22 7.22
C GLU A 21 3.68 -8.35 6.49
N LEU A 22 3.13 -8.04 5.32
CA LEU A 22 2.33 -8.97 4.54
C LEU A 22 3.16 -9.90 3.66
N GLN A 23 4.41 -9.60 3.35
CA GLN A 23 5.20 -10.40 2.41
C GLN A 23 5.28 -11.88 2.79
N LYS A 24 5.28 -12.20 4.09
CA LYS A 24 5.36 -13.58 4.59
C LYS A 24 4.03 -14.33 4.55
N HIS A 25 2.92 -13.63 4.79
CA HIS A 25 1.59 -14.22 4.90
C HIS A 25 0.81 -14.12 3.59
N GLU A 26 0.89 -12.97 2.95
CA GLU A 26 0.10 -12.53 1.81
C GLU A 26 1.01 -11.85 0.76
N PRO A 27 1.85 -12.62 0.04
CA PRO A 27 2.81 -12.07 -0.91
C PRO A 27 2.13 -11.33 -2.08
N LEU A 28 0.89 -11.70 -2.44
CA LEU A 28 0.08 -11.00 -3.44
C LEU A 28 -0.25 -9.58 -2.98
N VAL A 29 -0.80 -9.43 -1.77
CA VAL A 29 -1.16 -8.11 -1.21
C VAL A 29 0.09 -7.24 -1.03
N ALA A 30 1.19 -7.83 -0.57
CA ALA A 30 2.48 -7.14 -0.45
C ALA A 30 3.00 -6.60 -1.79
N TYR A 31 2.82 -7.37 -2.88
CA TYR A 31 3.17 -6.92 -4.22
C TYR A 31 2.38 -5.67 -4.61
N TYR A 32 1.06 -5.68 -4.42
CA TYR A 32 0.21 -4.53 -4.75
C TYR A 32 0.47 -3.29 -3.88
N CYS A 33 0.78 -3.48 -2.60
CA CYS A 33 1.19 -2.38 -1.71
C CYS A 33 2.46 -1.68 -2.23
N ARG A 34 3.47 -2.47 -2.65
CA ARG A 34 4.71 -1.93 -3.23
C ARG A 34 4.47 -1.27 -4.59
N LEU A 35 3.63 -1.86 -5.43
CA LEU A 35 3.27 -1.29 -6.73
C LEU A 35 2.64 0.10 -6.54
N TYR A 36 1.67 0.21 -5.63
CA TYR A 36 1.03 1.49 -5.31
C TYR A 36 2.00 2.52 -4.74
N ALA A 37 2.91 2.11 -3.85
CA ALA A 37 3.94 3.00 -3.32
C ALA A 37 4.83 3.58 -4.43
N ILE A 38 5.22 2.75 -5.41
CA ILE A 38 6.00 3.22 -6.57
C ILE A 38 5.17 4.14 -7.44
N GLU A 39 3.92 3.81 -7.76
CA GLU A 39 3.05 4.69 -8.55
C GLU A 39 2.88 6.06 -7.89
N ARG A 40 2.68 6.10 -6.57
CA ARG A 40 2.62 7.36 -5.82
C ARG A 40 3.93 8.13 -5.89
N GLY A 41 5.07 7.46 -5.69
CA GLY A 41 6.37 8.11 -5.81
C GLY A 41 6.67 8.60 -7.23
N LEU A 42 6.17 7.89 -8.24
CA LEU A 42 6.30 8.27 -9.65
C LEU A 42 5.36 9.42 -10.05
N ARG A 43 4.27 9.68 -9.30
CA ARG A 43 3.43 10.88 -9.49
C ARG A 43 4.11 12.16 -8.99
N ILE A 44 5.09 12.05 -8.09
CA ILE A 44 5.83 13.19 -7.57
C ILE A 44 6.72 13.71 -8.71
N PRO A 45 6.66 15.00 -9.07
CA PRO A 45 7.44 15.52 -10.19
C PRO A 45 8.94 15.41 -9.89
N GLN A 46 9.76 15.14 -10.91
CA GLN A 46 11.19 14.90 -10.72
C GLN A 46 11.93 16.05 -10.01
N LYS A 47 11.47 17.29 -10.19
CA LYS A 47 12.01 18.47 -9.51
C LYS A 47 11.93 18.39 -7.97
N ASP A 48 10.95 17.67 -7.45
CA ASP A 48 10.68 17.51 -6.02
C ASP A 48 11.23 16.17 -5.50
N ARG A 49 11.81 15.32 -6.37
CA ARG A 49 12.40 14.04 -5.97
C ARG A 49 13.85 14.22 -5.56
N THR A 50 14.16 13.80 -4.34
CA THR A 50 15.55 13.69 -3.88
C THR A 50 16.26 12.50 -4.54
N LYS A 51 17.60 12.55 -4.61
CA LYS A 51 18.41 11.42 -5.09
C LYS A 51 18.10 10.13 -4.31
N THR A 52 17.90 10.24 -2.99
CA THR A 52 17.49 9.15 -2.10
C THR A 52 16.16 8.54 -2.52
N THR A 53 15.17 9.37 -2.82
CA THR A 53 13.84 8.90 -3.27
C THR A 53 13.93 8.15 -4.59
N ASN A 54 14.70 8.66 -5.56
CA ASN A 54 14.89 7.97 -6.83
C ASN A 54 15.61 6.63 -6.65
N ALA A 55 16.66 6.56 -5.82
CA ALA A 55 17.35 5.31 -5.52
C ALA A 55 16.40 4.29 -4.85
N LEU A 56 15.56 4.75 -3.93
CA LEU A 56 14.54 3.93 -3.26
C LEU A 56 13.50 3.40 -4.26
N LEU A 57 12.98 4.26 -5.16
CA LEU A 57 12.04 3.84 -6.20
C LEU A 57 12.64 2.78 -7.13
N VAL A 58 13.87 2.98 -7.59
CA VAL A 58 14.58 2.00 -8.43
C VAL A 58 14.78 0.68 -7.69
N SER A 59 15.18 0.72 -6.42
CA SER A 59 15.32 -0.48 -5.59
C SER A 59 14.00 -1.23 -5.44
N LEU A 60 12.90 -0.51 -5.18
CA LEU A 60 11.56 -1.10 -5.06
C LEU A 60 11.09 -1.72 -6.38
N MET A 61 11.37 -1.09 -7.52
CA MET A 61 11.01 -1.63 -8.84
C MET A 61 11.73 -2.97 -9.08
N ASN A 62 13.04 -3.02 -8.80
CA ASN A 62 13.81 -4.27 -8.90
C ASN A 62 13.28 -5.37 -7.98
N GLN A 63 12.84 -5.02 -6.77
CA GLN A 63 12.21 -5.96 -5.84
C GLN A 63 10.86 -6.47 -6.37
N LEU A 64 10.02 -5.58 -6.90
CA LEU A 64 8.74 -5.95 -7.51
C LEU A 64 8.93 -6.92 -8.68
N GLU A 65 9.91 -6.70 -9.54
CA GLU A 65 10.18 -7.60 -10.67
C GLU A 65 10.56 -9.02 -10.21
N LYS A 66 11.26 -9.15 -9.07
CA LYS A 66 11.57 -10.45 -8.48
C LYS A 66 10.33 -11.12 -7.91
N VAL A 67 9.51 -10.36 -7.16
CA VAL A 67 8.27 -10.88 -6.54
C VAL A 67 7.26 -11.27 -7.62
N LYS A 68 7.18 -10.51 -8.72
CA LYS A 68 6.31 -10.81 -9.87
C LYS A 68 6.61 -12.17 -10.50
N LYS A 69 7.85 -12.66 -10.43
CA LYS A 69 8.21 -14.01 -10.90
C LYS A 69 7.78 -15.11 -9.93
N ALA A 70 7.67 -14.78 -8.65
CA ALA A 70 7.26 -15.71 -7.59
C ALA A 70 5.73 -15.76 -7.40
N VAL A 71 5.02 -14.67 -7.72
CA VAL A 71 3.57 -14.52 -7.53
C VAL A 71 2.85 -14.64 -8.88
N LYS A 72 1.82 -15.49 -8.95
CA LYS A 72 0.91 -15.52 -10.10
C LYS A 72 -0.08 -14.37 -9.99
N LEU A 73 0.01 -13.43 -10.93
CA LEU A 73 -0.94 -12.32 -11.06
C LEU A 73 -2.11 -12.76 -11.96
N GLY A 74 -3.32 -12.42 -11.55
CA GLY A 74 -4.57 -12.76 -12.25
C GLY A 74 -5.56 -11.59 -12.29
N PRO A 75 -6.60 -11.69 -13.14
CA PRO A 75 -7.67 -10.68 -13.18
C PRO A 75 -8.53 -10.67 -11.91
N GLU A 76 -8.51 -11.75 -11.14
CA GLU A 76 -9.26 -11.95 -9.88
C GLU A 76 -8.57 -11.30 -8.67
N ASP A 77 -7.34 -10.79 -8.83
CA ASP A 77 -6.54 -10.25 -7.72
C ASP A 77 -7.23 -9.05 -7.04
N ASN A 78 -8.01 -8.27 -7.79
CA ASN A 78 -8.82 -7.19 -7.23
C ASN A 78 -9.84 -7.69 -6.21
N TYR A 79 -10.52 -8.80 -6.49
CA TYR A 79 -11.51 -9.38 -5.59
C TYR A 79 -10.83 -9.94 -4.33
N PHE A 80 -9.65 -10.55 -4.49
CA PHE A 80 -8.85 -11.01 -3.36
C PHE A 80 -8.43 -9.86 -2.44
N LEU A 81 -7.92 -8.77 -3.02
CA LEU A 81 -7.52 -7.58 -2.27
C LEU A 81 -8.72 -6.93 -1.57
N GLU A 82 -9.87 -6.87 -2.24
CA GLU A 82 -11.12 -6.35 -1.68
C GLU A 82 -11.58 -7.16 -0.47
N GLY A 83 -11.64 -8.49 -0.60
CA GLY A 83 -11.95 -9.39 0.52
C GLY A 83 -10.95 -9.25 1.67
N PHE A 84 -9.67 -9.04 1.35
CA PHE A 84 -8.63 -8.82 2.36
C PHE A 84 -8.87 -7.52 3.15
N ALA A 85 -9.08 -6.39 2.47
CA ALA A 85 -9.37 -5.11 3.11
C ALA A 85 -10.66 -5.17 3.93
N GLN A 86 -11.71 -5.81 3.39
CA GLN A 86 -12.99 -5.98 4.06
C GLN A 86 -12.88 -6.81 5.34
N ASN A 87 -11.94 -7.77 5.42
CA ASN A 87 -11.69 -8.52 6.64
C ASN A 87 -11.16 -7.62 7.77
N PHE A 88 -10.24 -6.69 7.48
CA PHE A 88 -9.77 -5.70 8.47
C PHE A 88 -10.89 -4.77 8.91
N PHE A 89 -11.65 -4.24 7.95
CA PHE A 89 -12.79 -3.38 8.24
C PHE A 89 -13.84 -4.10 9.10
N SER A 90 -14.23 -5.32 8.72
CA SER A 90 -15.22 -6.12 9.43
C SER A 90 -14.77 -6.50 10.85
N LYS A 91 -13.47 -6.74 11.05
CA LYS A 91 -12.92 -6.97 12.40
C LYS A 91 -13.01 -5.72 13.26
N ALA A 92 -12.69 -4.56 12.70
CA ALA A 92 -12.77 -3.29 13.41
C ALA A 92 -14.23 -2.91 13.72
N ASP A 93 -15.12 -2.99 12.74
CA ASP A 93 -16.57 -2.70 12.86
C ASP A 93 -17.24 -3.60 13.90
N LYS A 94 -16.89 -4.90 13.96
CA LYS A 94 -17.40 -5.80 15.01
C LYS A 94 -16.99 -5.37 16.42
N GLN A 95 -15.74 -4.96 16.63
CA GLN A 95 -15.25 -4.50 17.93
C GLN A 95 -15.89 -3.17 18.32
N ASP A 96 -16.05 -2.26 17.35
CA ASP A 96 -16.68 -0.97 17.53
C ASP A 96 -18.16 -1.12 17.93
N ARG A 97 -18.93 -1.91 17.16
CA ARG A 97 -20.34 -2.22 17.44
C ARG A 97 -20.55 -2.99 18.75
N ALA A 98 -19.55 -3.75 19.20
CA ALA A 98 -19.59 -4.44 20.49
C ALA A 98 -19.32 -3.49 21.68
N GLY A 99 -19.07 -2.19 21.43
CA GLY A 99 -18.73 -1.20 22.45
C GLY A 99 -17.34 -1.40 23.05
N ARG A 100 -16.46 -2.15 22.36
CA ARG A 100 -15.07 -2.45 22.78
C ARG A 100 -14.06 -1.73 21.88
N ALA A 101 -14.41 -0.53 21.44
CA ALA A 101 -13.55 0.27 20.59
C ALA A 101 -12.34 0.78 21.38
N ASP A 102 -11.16 0.28 21.03
CA ASP A 102 -9.88 0.72 21.60
C ASP A 102 -8.99 1.35 20.52
N LEU A 103 -7.82 1.87 20.92
CA LEU A 103 -6.81 2.37 19.99
C LEU A 103 -6.45 1.35 18.88
N ASN A 104 -6.52 0.05 19.19
CA ASN A 104 -6.31 -1.01 18.21
C ASN A 104 -7.40 -1.07 17.15
N THR A 105 -8.66 -0.77 17.50
CA THR A 105 -9.78 -0.66 16.56
C THR A 105 -9.53 0.50 15.59
N ALA A 106 -9.09 1.66 16.10
CA ALA A 106 -8.70 2.80 15.27
C ALA A 106 -7.52 2.47 14.33
N LYS A 107 -6.48 1.79 14.83
CA LYS A 107 -5.35 1.33 14.00
C LYS A 107 -5.79 0.34 12.92
N THR A 108 -6.77 -0.49 13.21
CA THR A 108 -7.31 -1.48 12.26
C THR A 108 -8.13 -0.78 11.17
N PHE A 109 -8.96 0.20 11.52
CA PHE A 109 -9.65 1.05 10.55
C PHE A 109 -8.67 1.82 9.66
N TYR A 110 -7.60 2.36 10.24
CA TYR A 110 -6.55 3.03 9.47
C TYR A 110 -5.81 2.08 8.52
N ALA A 111 -5.54 0.84 8.95
CA ALA A 111 -4.99 -0.18 8.04
C ALA A 111 -5.97 -0.49 6.91
N ALA A 112 -7.26 -0.65 7.22
CA ALA A 112 -8.30 -0.90 6.23
C ALA A 112 -8.38 0.23 5.19
N SER A 113 -8.33 1.50 5.62
CA SER A 113 -8.35 2.63 4.68
C SER A 113 -7.15 2.65 3.74
N ILE A 114 -5.96 2.30 4.23
CA ILE A 114 -4.75 2.16 3.39
C ILE A 114 -4.96 1.10 2.31
N PHE A 115 -5.51 -0.07 2.66
CA PHE A 115 -5.81 -1.11 1.68
C PHE A 115 -6.88 -0.69 0.68
N SER A 116 -7.93 0.01 1.14
CA SER A 116 -8.95 0.58 0.26
C SER A 116 -8.36 1.57 -0.75
N GLU A 117 -7.43 2.44 -0.35
CA GLU A 117 -6.73 3.35 -1.28
C GLU A 117 -5.97 2.59 -2.38
N ILE A 118 -5.30 1.48 -2.02
CA ILE A 118 -4.58 0.63 -2.97
C ILE A 118 -5.57 0.00 -3.97
N ILE A 119 -6.68 -0.56 -3.48
CA ILE A 119 -7.72 -1.17 -4.33
C ILE A 119 -8.33 -0.15 -5.29
N ILE A 120 -8.65 1.05 -4.78
CA ILE A 120 -9.19 2.14 -5.59
C ILE A 120 -8.22 2.52 -6.72
N SER A 121 -6.90 2.52 -6.46
CA SER A 121 -5.90 2.77 -7.50
C SER A 121 -5.94 1.73 -8.62
N LEU A 122 -6.11 0.46 -8.26
CA LEU A 122 -6.20 -0.65 -9.22
C LEU A 122 -7.49 -0.59 -10.05
N GLY A 123 -8.61 -0.21 -9.42
CA GLY A 123 -9.90 -0.02 -10.10
C GLY A 123 -9.91 1.20 -11.04
N LEU A 124 -9.35 2.33 -10.62
CA LEU A 124 -9.28 3.55 -11.42
C LEU A 124 -8.37 3.42 -12.66
N CYS A 125 -7.31 2.61 -12.58
CA CYS A 125 -6.47 2.33 -13.74
C CYS A 125 -7.21 1.59 -14.87
N LYS A 126 -8.31 0.88 -14.58
CA LYS A 126 -9.15 0.24 -15.61
C LYS A 126 -10.12 1.19 -16.31
N LEU A 127 -10.41 2.36 -15.72
CA LEU A 127 -11.32 3.36 -16.32
C LEU A 127 -10.61 4.40 -17.21
N LYS A 128 -9.27 4.37 -17.26
CA LYS A 128 -8.46 5.30 -18.08
C LYS A 128 -7.87 4.65 -19.34
N SER A 129 -8.31 3.45 -19.71
CA SER A 129 -7.92 2.78 -20.96
C SER A 129 -9.07 2.78 -21.96
#